data_AF-Q08UD6-F1
#
_entry.id   AF-Q08UD6-F1
#
_cell.length_a   1.000
_cell.length_b   1.000
_cell.length_c   1.000
_cell.angle_alpha   90.00
_cell.angle_beta   90.00
_cell.angle_gamma   90.00
#
_symmetry.space_group_name_H-M   'P 1'
#
loop_
_entity.id
_entity.type
_entity.pdbx_description
1 polymer ?
#
loop_
_entity_poly.entity_id
_entity_poly.type
_entity_poly.pdbx_seq_one_letter_code
_entity_poly.pdbx_strand_id
1 'polypeptide(L)'
;MGGCIHGQRSGVRQLQHRELRVDDAPSQMESYLRFDLSVLTGDVVSAKLRLFVLKGSSNGPAVWTTSVDWDETFIQAASEPYVESGPVANAGAISEGRWLELDVTGAFLGARAISFGLMPESTDGAAFASRQHPNAALRPQLVVKTARVSCTPSSGDSPASGTFLGGQSWGGPGYQSATGVATGAQGQRVVIADYDGSVDFGGGALPNHGTGDISDNDMALVKLGADGSHVWSKGFGAPGSWVNGTDVAVDTTGHVAVVGHSSAGVDLGGGLIAAGGFVAKFSPEGSLLWAHPVEGYPRNVAFDGEGQVFTVGDTGVAPAHALLVFKFGATGTQVWDKRFPVTVAARGEAIAVGPSGELVVGGSYSGTVTFGATVLPESPAAPFLLKLLPSGQVAWARGVLADSYPYAERSFLDLAVAPDGTIAGVGSFSQWIRLGTAQGYSSGMYSGFLLVVEPTGSDRWWRWLGNEHSTFARGVAIDPVGDVVVMGTFRGTLDFGGGPRTTQGDGQGPFEGIFVAKYRLSCGEHRWSHQISDGGYVWTRGLSVAPDRSISLTGQYVHGFGEGFPEDGDSSIRAALFQFSP
;
A
#
# COMPACT_ATOMS: atom_id res chain seq x y z
N MET A 1 7.05 7.82 28.92
CA MET A 1 6.75 8.42 30.24
C MET A 1 5.44 9.17 30.13
N GLY A 2 4.46 8.86 30.97
CA GLY A 2 3.05 9.24 30.74
C GLY A 2 2.50 10.36 31.64
N GLY A 3 1.69 11.27 31.09
CA GLY A 3 1.05 12.39 31.79
C GLY A 3 -0.28 12.04 32.48
N CYS A 4 -0.67 12.75 33.54
CA CYS A 4 -1.89 12.52 34.35
C CYS A 4 -2.52 13.82 34.90
N ILE A 5 -3.85 14.00 34.79
CA ILE A 5 -4.68 15.01 35.50
C ILE A 5 -6.13 14.51 35.74
N HIS A 6 -6.80 15.10 36.74
CA HIS A 6 -8.20 14.84 37.18
C HIS A 6 -9.23 15.72 36.45
N GLY A 7 -10.44 15.18 36.24
CA GLY A 7 -11.64 15.95 35.91
C GLY A 7 -12.64 15.95 37.08
N GLN A 8 -13.28 17.10 37.37
CA GLN A 8 -14.47 17.18 38.25
C GLN A 8 -15.64 17.80 37.48
N ARG A 9 -16.82 17.16 37.52
CA ARG A 9 -18.10 17.73 37.03
C ARG A 9 -18.68 18.74 38.03
N SER A 10 -17.96 19.81 38.26
CA SER A 10 -18.43 21.05 38.91
C SER A 10 -17.23 22.00 38.94
N GLY A 11 -17.34 23.12 38.22
CA GLY A 11 -16.21 23.98 37.85
C GLY A 11 -15.21 24.33 38.97
N VAL A 12 -13.93 24.31 38.54
CA VAL A 12 -12.71 24.82 39.19
C VAL A 12 -11.93 23.87 40.12
N ARG A 13 -10.75 23.40 39.67
CA ARG A 13 -9.46 23.18 40.42
C ARG A 13 -8.39 22.57 39.48
N GLN A 14 -7.24 23.21 39.22
CA GLN A 14 -5.99 23.47 39.98
C GLN A 14 -4.93 22.34 39.92
N LEU A 15 -3.70 22.77 39.58
CA LEU A 15 -2.55 22.00 39.09
C LEU A 15 -1.81 21.19 40.19
N GLN A 16 -1.31 20.00 39.83
CA GLN A 16 -0.32 19.17 40.55
C GLN A 16 -0.76 18.43 41.84
N HIS A 17 -1.58 17.38 41.71
CA HIS A 17 -1.76 16.40 42.79
C HIS A 17 -0.77 15.23 42.71
N ARG A 18 -0.21 14.84 43.87
CA ARG A 18 0.69 13.67 44.04
C ARG A 18 -0.04 12.32 43.94
N GLU A 19 -1.36 12.35 43.78
CA GLU A 19 -2.26 11.21 43.88
C GLU A 19 -3.34 11.31 42.80
N LEU A 20 -3.70 10.21 42.18
CA LEU A 20 -4.90 10.03 41.34
C LEU A 20 -6.05 9.62 42.25
N ARG A 21 -7.24 10.19 42.06
CA ARG A 21 -8.40 9.98 42.94
C ARG A 21 -9.60 9.59 42.11
N VAL A 22 -10.32 8.60 42.60
CA VAL A 22 -11.48 8.05 41.93
C VAL A 22 -12.56 7.81 42.97
N ASP A 23 -13.72 8.43 42.82
CA ASP A 23 -14.80 8.37 43.81
C ASP A 23 -16.15 8.68 43.16
N ASP A 24 -17.21 7.99 43.54
CA ASP A 24 -18.56 8.24 43.00
C ASP A 24 -19.38 9.21 43.90
N ALA A 25 -18.95 9.45 45.15
CA ALA A 25 -19.62 10.39 46.06
C ALA A 25 -18.65 11.00 47.09
N PRO A 26 -18.92 12.22 47.63
CA PRO A 26 -20.07 13.10 47.38
C PRO A 26 -19.98 13.87 46.06
N SER A 27 -18.88 13.74 45.32
CA SER A 27 -18.69 14.28 43.98
C SER A 27 -17.97 13.24 43.13
N GLN A 28 -18.46 12.99 41.92
CA GLN A 28 -17.81 12.10 40.98
C GLN A 28 -16.40 12.62 40.66
N MET A 29 -15.40 11.77 40.88
CA MET A 29 -14.00 12.00 40.59
C MET A 29 -13.49 10.90 39.67
N GLU A 30 -12.91 11.32 38.55
CA GLU A 30 -12.30 10.45 37.54
C GLU A 30 -10.83 10.87 37.36
N SER A 31 -9.99 9.92 37.00
CA SER A 31 -8.55 10.16 36.78
C SER A 31 -8.12 9.62 35.44
N TYR A 32 -7.28 10.38 34.73
CA TYR A 32 -6.81 10.03 33.39
C TYR A 32 -5.30 9.82 33.34
N LEU A 33 -4.87 8.87 32.52
CA LEU A 33 -3.48 8.41 32.38
C LEU A 33 -3.15 8.26 30.90
N ARG A 34 -2.16 8.98 30.36
CA ARG A 34 -1.69 8.79 28.97
C ARG A 34 -0.28 8.23 28.93
N PHE A 35 -0.03 7.20 28.15
CA PHE A 35 1.29 6.61 27.92
C PHE A 35 1.73 6.79 26.46
N ASP A 36 2.97 7.23 26.28
CA ASP A 36 3.64 7.28 24.98
C ASP A 36 4.24 5.91 24.66
N LEU A 37 3.87 5.35 23.50
CA LEU A 37 4.29 4.03 23.02
C LEU A 37 5.30 4.13 21.86
N SER A 38 5.74 5.33 21.49
CA SER A 38 6.64 5.57 20.35
C SER A 38 7.97 4.81 20.40
N VAL A 39 8.37 4.32 21.57
CA VAL A 39 9.59 3.55 21.81
C VAL A 39 9.42 2.04 21.68
N LEU A 40 8.20 1.53 21.57
CA LEU A 40 7.93 0.10 21.43
C LEU A 40 8.16 -0.37 19.99
N THR A 41 8.68 -1.59 19.85
CA THR A 41 8.88 -2.28 18.57
C THR A 41 8.25 -3.68 18.65
N GLY A 42 7.48 -4.06 17.63
CA GLY A 42 6.73 -5.31 17.57
C GLY A 42 5.34 -5.26 18.19
N ASP A 43 4.54 -6.30 17.95
CA ASP A 43 3.15 -6.37 18.40
C ASP A 43 3.06 -6.55 19.91
N VAL A 44 2.16 -5.79 20.54
CA VAL A 44 1.86 -5.94 21.97
C VAL A 44 1.11 -7.25 22.19
N VAL A 45 1.79 -8.24 22.80
CA VAL A 45 1.18 -9.53 23.15
C VAL A 45 0.69 -9.56 24.60
N SER A 46 1.13 -8.61 25.41
CA SER A 46 0.62 -8.42 26.77
C SER A 46 0.89 -7.00 27.24
N ALA A 47 -0.10 -6.38 27.87
CA ALA A 47 0.05 -5.10 28.53
C ALA A 47 -0.62 -5.10 29.91
N LYS A 48 0.13 -4.67 30.92
CA LYS A 48 -0.37 -4.53 32.29
C LYS A 48 -0.25 -3.09 32.75
N LEU A 49 -1.37 -2.49 33.16
CA LEU A 49 -1.40 -1.22 33.86
C LEU A 49 -1.14 -1.49 35.35
N ARG A 50 -0.06 -0.90 35.88
CA ARG A 50 0.32 -1.02 37.30
C ARG A 50 0.12 0.31 38.00
N LEU A 51 -0.69 0.30 39.05
CA LEU A 51 -1.00 1.46 39.89
C LEU A 51 -0.69 1.13 41.35
N PHE A 52 0.04 2.01 42.04
CA PHE A 52 0.28 1.83 43.47
C PHE A 52 -0.87 2.42 44.27
N VAL A 53 -1.54 1.59 45.08
CA VAL A 53 -2.74 1.95 45.84
C VAL A 53 -2.34 2.72 47.10
N LEU A 54 -2.65 4.01 47.14
CA LEU A 54 -2.46 4.90 48.30
C LEU A 54 -3.66 4.88 49.25
N LYS A 55 -4.85 4.53 48.76
CA LYS A 55 -6.06 4.29 49.55
C LYS A 55 -6.87 3.17 48.89
N GLY A 56 -7.17 2.12 49.66
CA GLY A 56 -7.97 0.99 49.20
C GLY A 56 -9.46 1.33 49.04
N SER A 57 -10.20 0.40 48.43
CA SER A 57 -11.64 0.50 48.18
C SER A 57 -12.24 -0.91 48.12
N SER A 58 -13.48 -1.04 48.61
CA SER A 58 -14.28 -2.26 48.51
C SER A 58 -14.64 -2.64 47.08
N ASN A 59 -14.68 -1.66 46.16
CA ASN A 59 -14.77 -1.87 44.73
C ASN A 59 -14.04 -0.72 43.99
N GLY A 60 -12.80 -1.01 43.61
CA GLY A 60 -11.94 -0.10 42.86
C GLY A 60 -12.45 0.18 41.45
N PRO A 61 -11.75 1.05 40.70
CA PRO A 61 -12.26 1.60 39.45
C PRO A 61 -12.31 0.59 38.30
N ALA A 62 -13.22 0.85 37.37
CA ALA A 62 -13.15 0.29 36.03
C ALA A 62 -12.16 1.11 35.18
N VAL A 63 -11.39 0.44 34.33
CA VAL A 63 -10.46 1.07 33.40
C VAL A 63 -11.07 1.08 32.02
N TRP A 64 -11.09 2.25 31.41
CA TRP A 64 -11.61 2.48 30.06
C TRP A 64 -10.52 3.07 29.19
N THR A 65 -10.56 2.84 27.88
CA THR A 65 -9.78 3.62 26.93
C THR A 65 -10.44 4.96 26.70
N THR A 66 -9.61 5.99 26.47
CA THR A 66 -10.09 7.33 26.18
C THR A 66 -9.37 7.92 24.98
N SER A 67 -9.91 9.00 24.43
CA SER A 67 -9.19 9.83 23.49
C SER A 67 -7.84 10.27 24.06
N VAL A 68 -6.86 10.50 23.19
CA VAL A 68 -5.45 10.79 23.55
C VAL A 68 -5.08 12.26 23.37
N ASP A 69 -5.98 13.04 22.80
CA ASP A 69 -5.84 14.44 22.35
C ASP A 69 -6.13 15.48 23.44
N TRP A 70 -6.28 15.04 24.69
CA TRP A 70 -6.47 15.95 25.83
C TRP A 70 -5.16 16.60 26.30
N ASP A 71 -5.30 17.84 26.77
CA ASP A 71 -4.24 18.60 27.42
C ASP A 71 -4.17 18.19 28.89
N GLU A 72 -3.02 17.64 29.29
CA GLU A 72 -2.78 17.29 30.68
C GLU A 72 -2.98 18.51 31.58
N THR A 73 -2.62 19.72 31.17
CA THR A 73 -2.73 20.93 31.99
C THR A 73 -4.13 21.54 32.03
N PHE A 74 -5.08 21.05 31.22
CA PHE A 74 -6.38 21.68 31.03
C PHE A 74 -7.50 20.68 30.66
N ILE A 75 -8.20 20.15 31.68
CA ILE A 75 -9.40 19.33 31.51
C ILE A 75 -10.63 20.09 32.05
N GLN A 76 -11.61 20.38 31.18
CA GLN A 76 -12.92 20.95 31.50
C GLN A 76 -14.03 20.04 30.94
N ALA A 77 -15.29 20.26 31.32
CA ALA A 77 -16.41 19.44 30.81
C ALA A 77 -16.53 19.39 29.27
N ALA A 78 -16.02 20.41 28.56
CA ALA A 78 -15.97 20.45 27.09
C ALA A 78 -14.68 19.85 26.48
N SER A 79 -13.65 19.59 27.30
CA SER A 79 -12.36 19.00 26.91
C SER A 79 -12.04 17.70 27.67
N GLU A 80 -13.07 17.08 28.24
CA GLU A 80 -12.99 15.78 28.91
C GLU A 80 -12.66 14.70 27.88
N PRO A 81 -11.70 13.80 28.16
CA PRO A 81 -11.35 12.72 27.23
C PRO A 81 -12.58 11.87 26.89
N TYR A 82 -12.86 11.70 25.60
CA TYR A 82 -13.98 10.86 25.18
C TYR A 82 -13.70 9.40 25.54
N VAL A 83 -14.65 8.73 26.20
CA VAL A 83 -14.55 7.34 26.64
C VAL A 83 -15.01 6.41 25.52
N GLU A 84 -14.20 5.41 25.17
CA GLU A 84 -14.56 4.43 24.13
C GLU A 84 -15.54 3.35 24.65
N SER A 85 -15.96 2.41 23.80
CA SER A 85 -16.99 1.44 24.16
C SER A 85 -16.47 0.32 25.08
N GLY A 86 -16.96 0.32 26.33
CA GLY A 86 -16.80 -0.74 27.33
C GLY A 86 -15.50 -0.65 28.16
N PRO A 87 -15.51 -1.16 29.41
CA PRO A 87 -14.30 -1.21 30.23
C PRO A 87 -13.34 -2.28 29.70
N VAL A 88 -12.04 -1.94 29.65
CA VAL A 88 -10.96 -2.87 29.27
C VAL A 88 -10.45 -3.70 30.45
N ALA A 89 -10.68 -3.25 31.68
CA ALA A 89 -10.43 -4.00 32.91
C ALA A 89 -11.32 -3.48 34.05
N ASN A 90 -11.54 -4.31 35.07
CA ASN A 90 -12.20 -3.91 36.31
C ASN A 90 -11.31 -4.30 37.50
N ALA A 91 -11.10 -3.38 38.44
CA ALA A 91 -10.17 -3.60 39.55
C ALA A 91 -10.72 -4.49 40.67
N GLY A 92 -12.05 -4.56 40.84
CA GLY A 92 -12.66 -5.17 42.01
C GLY A 92 -12.12 -4.59 43.32
N ALA A 93 -12.18 -5.34 44.42
CA ALA A 93 -11.67 -4.89 45.72
C ALA A 93 -10.14 -4.67 45.70
N ILE A 94 -9.69 -3.52 46.21
CA ILE A 94 -8.27 -3.12 46.22
C ILE A 94 -7.81 -2.73 47.63
N SER A 95 -6.61 -3.16 48.00
CA SER A 95 -6.02 -2.92 49.33
C SER A 95 -4.92 -1.86 49.30
N GLU A 96 -4.89 -1.01 50.33
CA GLU A 96 -3.88 0.04 50.51
C GLU A 96 -2.46 -0.54 50.62
N GLY A 97 -1.47 0.20 50.09
CA GLY A 97 -0.05 -0.14 50.17
C GLY A 97 0.39 -1.27 49.24
N ARG A 98 -0.44 -1.66 48.27
CA ARG A 98 -0.16 -2.72 47.28
C ARG A 98 -0.14 -2.19 45.86
N TRP A 99 0.53 -2.93 44.98
CA TRP A 99 0.41 -2.74 43.53
C TRP A 99 -0.88 -3.40 43.04
N LEU A 100 -1.69 -2.62 42.34
CA LEU A 100 -2.76 -3.11 41.49
C LEU A 100 -2.17 -3.38 40.09
N GLU A 101 -2.41 -4.56 39.54
CA GLU A 101 -2.04 -4.91 38.16
C GLU A 101 -3.30 -5.28 37.38
N LEU A 102 -3.59 -4.53 36.33
CA LEU A 102 -4.75 -4.75 35.47
C LEU A 102 -4.27 -5.18 34.09
N ASP A 103 -4.82 -6.28 33.59
CA ASP A 103 -4.61 -6.69 32.20
C ASP A 103 -5.41 -5.77 31.29
N VAL A 104 -4.69 -4.98 30.50
CA VAL A 104 -5.26 -4.02 29.54
C VAL A 104 -4.84 -4.39 28.12
N THR A 105 -4.45 -5.66 27.88
CA THR A 105 -3.94 -6.11 26.59
C THR A 105 -4.93 -5.85 25.46
N GLY A 106 -6.23 -6.02 25.70
CA GLY A 106 -7.29 -5.76 24.73
C GLY A 106 -7.43 -4.29 24.29
N ALA A 107 -6.77 -3.35 24.98
CA ALA A 107 -6.79 -1.93 24.66
C ALA A 107 -5.81 -1.52 23.55
N PHE A 108 -4.96 -2.44 23.07
CA PHE A 108 -3.89 -2.14 22.13
C PHE A 108 -4.29 -2.49 20.69
N LEU A 109 -4.78 -1.49 19.96
CA LEU A 109 -5.04 -1.57 18.51
C LEU A 109 -4.09 -0.63 17.75
N GLY A 110 -2.86 -1.06 17.47
CA GLY A 110 -1.94 -0.38 16.53
C GLY A 110 -1.58 1.09 16.81
N ALA A 111 -1.94 1.63 17.98
CA ALA A 111 -1.83 3.06 18.31
C ALA A 111 -0.44 3.44 18.83
N ARG A 112 0.01 4.66 18.53
CA ARG A 112 1.33 5.20 18.93
C ARG A 112 1.35 5.84 20.34
N ALA A 113 0.18 6.04 20.91
CA ALA A 113 -0.05 6.45 22.29
C ALA A 113 -1.36 5.82 22.76
N ILE A 114 -1.50 5.62 24.07
CA ILE A 114 -2.72 5.08 24.67
C ILE A 114 -3.10 5.91 25.89
N SER A 115 -4.39 6.14 26.08
CA SER A 115 -4.93 6.84 27.24
C SER A 115 -5.98 5.98 27.95
N PHE A 116 -5.95 6.03 29.29
CA PHE A 116 -6.87 5.32 30.15
C PHE A 116 -7.62 6.30 31.07
N GLY A 117 -8.91 6.05 31.25
CA GLY A 117 -9.74 6.66 32.28
C GLY A 117 -10.00 5.66 33.41
N LEU A 118 -9.80 6.10 34.65
CA LEU A 118 -10.17 5.37 35.86
C LEU A 118 -11.54 5.87 36.31
N MET A 119 -12.57 5.05 36.07
CA MET A 119 -13.96 5.39 36.34
C MET A 119 -14.41 4.80 37.68
N PRO A 120 -15.07 5.59 38.54
CA PRO A 120 -15.47 5.12 39.86
C PRO A 120 -16.59 4.08 39.76
N GLU A 121 -16.48 3.04 40.59
CA GLU A 121 -17.48 1.97 40.74
C GLU A 121 -17.93 1.84 42.21
N SER A 122 -17.55 2.81 43.05
CA SER A 122 -17.81 2.86 44.49
C SER A 122 -17.74 4.28 45.04
N THR A 123 -18.46 4.50 46.14
CA THR A 123 -18.53 5.77 46.90
C THR A 123 -17.57 5.82 48.09
N ASP A 124 -16.77 4.77 48.33
CA ASP A 124 -15.77 4.75 49.41
C ASP A 124 -14.41 5.33 49.00
N GLY A 125 -14.25 5.68 47.71
CA GLY A 125 -13.14 6.39 47.10
C GLY A 125 -11.80 5.66 47.11
N ALA A 126 -11.14 5.55 45.96
CA ALA A 126 -9.80 5.01 45.80
C ALA A 126 -8.77 6.11 45.50
N ALA A 127 -7.52 5.91 45.92
CA ALA A 127 -6.41 6.78 45.57
C ALA A 127 -5.18 5.99 45.12
N PHE A 128 -4.48 6.50 44.10
CA PHE A 128 -3.27 5.90 43.54
C PHE A 128 -2.16 6.93 43.44
N ALA A 129 -0.89 6.51 43.40
CA ALA A 129 0.21 7.43 43.14
C ALA A 129 0.10 8.03 41.72
N SER A 130 0.37 9.33 41.56
CA SER A 130 0.41 10.01 40.25
C SER A 130 1.82 10.08 39.68
N ARG A 131 2.00 10.61 38.45
CA ARG A 131 3.33 10.90 37.90
C ARG A 131 4.12 11.89 38.78
N GLN A 132 3.46 12.80 39.48
CA GLN A 132 4.07 13.80 40.34
C GLN A 132 4.36 13.27 41.75
N HIS A 133 4.09 11.99 42.03
CA HIS A 133 4.40 11.40 43.32
C HIS A 133 5.92 11.51 43.63
N PRO A 134 6.31 11.90 44.87
CA PRO A 134 7.70 12.17 45.23
C PRO A 134 8.58 10.91 45.16
N ASN A 135 8.02 9.74 45.49
CA ASN A 135 8.70 8.47 45.26
C ASN A 135 8.46 8.00 43.83
N ALA A 136 9.49 8.10 42.98
CA ALA A 136 9.43 7.69 41.58
C ALA A 136 9.13 6.21 41.39
N ALA A 137 9.50 5.36 42.37
CA ALA A 137 9.26 3.92 42.29
C ALA A 137 7.77 3.56 42.40
N LEU A 138 6.92 4.45 42.93
CA LEU A 138 5.48 4.21 43.11
C LEU A 138 4.63 4.75 41.96
N ARG A 139 5.23 5.48 41.00
CA ARG A 139 4.50 6.13 39.92
C ARG A 139 3.84 5.09 38.99
N PRO A 140 2.72 5.43 38.32
CA PRO A 140 2.04 4.54 37.39
C PRO A 140 2.98 3.96 36.33
N GLN A 141 2.85 2.67 36.05
CA GLN A 141 3.64 1.99 35.02
C GLN A 141 2.72 1.28 34.05
N LEU A 142 3.06 1.33 32.77
CA LEU A 142 2.49 0.45 31.76
C LEU A 142 3.57 -0.54 31.37
N VAL A 143 3.40 -1.79 31.77
CA VAL A 143 4.36 -2.87 31.49
C VAL A 143 3.89 -3.62 30.26
N VAL A 144 4.65 -3.48 29.17
CA VAL A 144 4.30 -4.05 27.86
C VAL A 144 5.29 -5.14 27.49
N LYS A 145 4.79 -6.28 27.03
CA LYS A 145 5.56 -7.31 26.34
C LYS A 145 5.23 -7.24 24.86
N THR A 146 6.25 -7.10 24.02
CA THR A 146 6.09 -7.18 22.57
C THR A 146 6.62 -8.52 22.07
N ALA A 147 5.95 -9.09 21.06
CA ALA A 147 6.55 -10.12 20.24
C ALA A 147 7.46 -9.43 19.22
N ARG A 148 8.76 -9.71 19.26
CA ARG A 148 9.61 -9.47 18.10
C ARG A 148 9.36 -10.60 17.12
N VAL A 149 8.97 -10.28 15.89
CA VAL A 149 9.08 -11.25 14.81
C VAL A 149 10.57 -11.50 14.62
N SER A 150 11.04 -12.60 15.17
CA SER A 150 12.41 -13.06 14.98
C SER A 150 12.48 -13.66 13.59
N CYS A 151 13.21 -13.04 12.67
CA CYS A 151 13.61 -13.72 11.44
C CYS A 151 14.69 -14.75 11.79
N THR A 152 14.31 -15.91 12.31
CA THR A 152 15.22 -17.06 12.28
C THR A 152 14.95 -17.79 10.98
N PRO A 153 15.89 -17.78 10.00
CA PRO A 153 15.81 -18.69 8.86
C PRO A 153 15.63 -20.10 9.40
N SER A 154 14.62 -20.81 8.90
CA SER A 154 14.48 -22.22 9.21
C SER A 154 15.68 -22.95 8.60
N SER A 155 16.19 -23.99 9.27
CA SER A 155 17.20 -24.87 8.67
C SER A 155 16.58 -25.55 7.44
N GLY A 156 16.95 -25.08 6.24
CA GLY A 156 16.32 -25.47 4.97
C GLY A 156 15.91 -24.28 4.08
N ASP A 157 15.92 -23.05 4.62
CA ASP A 157 15.85 -21.80 3.86
C ASP A 157 17.16 -21.56 3.09
N SER A 158 17.43 -22.35 2.05
CA SER A 158 18.40 -21.91 1.04
C SER A 158 17.81 -20.69 0.32
N PRO A 159 18.57 -19.62 0.09
CA PRO A 159 18.11 -18.55 -0.79
C PRO A 159 17.88 -19.18 -2.16
N ALA A 160 16.62 -19.40 -2.53
CA ALA A 160 16.27 -19.67 -3.91
C ALA A 160 16.75 -18.43 -4.68
N SER A 161 17.81 -18.56 -5.46
CA SER A 161 18.37 -17.43 -6.19
C SER A 161 17.51 -17.21 -7.43
N GLY A 162 16.80 -16.07 -7.49
CA GLY A 162 16.12 -15.67 -8.71
C GLY A 162 17.10 -15.60 -9.87
N THR A 163 16.97 -16.51 -10.83
CA THR A 163 17.87 -16.58 -12.00
C THR A 163 17.18 -15.95 -13.19
N PHE A 164 17.82 -14.97 -13.81
CA PHE A 164 17.30 -14.38 -15.03
C PHE A 164 17.34 -15.43 -16.16
N LEU A 165 16.22 -15.63 -16.84
CA LEU A 165 16.07 -16.62 -17.92
C LEU A 165 16.18 -15.99 -19.32
N GLY A 166 16.29 -14.66 -19.40
CA GLY A 166 16.18 -13.89 -20.64
C GLY A 166 14.84 -13.17 -20.75
N GLY A 167 14.58 -12.61 -21.92
CA GLY A 167 13.33 -11.90 -22.20
C GLY A 167 12.91 -11.93 -23.65
N GLN A 168 11.69 -11.47 -23.90
CA GLN A 168 11.15 -11.27 -25.23
C GLN A 168 10.96 -9.77 -25.47
N SER A 169 11.28 -9.31 -26.67
CA SER A 169 10.96 -7.95 -27.11
C SER A 169 10.12 -7.97 -28.35
N TRP A 170 9.21 -7.00 -28.44
CA TRP A 170 8.34 -6.82 -29.58
C TRP A 170 8.38 -5.35 -30.01
N GLY A 171 8.36 -5.13 -31.32
CA GLY A 171 8.32 -3.78 -31.89
C GLY A 171 8.94 -3.67 -33.28
N GLY A 172 8.50 -2.66 -34.02
CA GLY A 172 9.13 -2.18 -35.25
C GLY A 172 9.63 -0.74 -35.06
N PRO A 173 9.90 0.02 -36.14
CA PRO A 173 10.16 1.45 -36.01
C PRO A 173 9.02 2.15 -35.27
N GLY A 174 9.32 3.00 -34.28
CA GLY A 174 8.33 3.79 -33.55
C GLY A 174 8.30 3.56 -32.03
N TYR A 175 7.14 3.82 -31.41
CA TYR A 175 6.92 3.69 -29.96
C TYR A 175 6.18 2.39 -29.64
N GLN A 176 6.78 1.51 -28.84
CA GLN A 176 6.10 0.36 -28.25
C GLN A 176 6.41 0.23 -26.75
N SER A 177 5.39 -0.02 -25.93
CA SER A 177 5.53 -0.11 -24.48
C SER A 177 4.64 -1.22 -23.91
N ALA A 178 5.23 -2.21 -23.24
CA ALA A 178 4.43 -3.16 -22.46
C ALA A 178 4.05 -2.53 -21.12
N THR A 179 2.77 -2.22 -20.95
CA THR A 179 2.25 -1.42 -19.82
C THR A 179 1.80 -2.26 -18.64
N GLY A 180 1.45 -3.54 -18.84
CA GLY A 180 1.03 -4.43 -17.76
C GLY A 180 1.21 -5.92 -18.10
N VAL A 181 1.29 -6.76 -17.06
CA VAL A 181 1.34 -8.21 -17.19
C VAL A 181 0.61 -8.87 -16.03
N ALA A 182 -0.18 -9.89 -16.36
CA ALA A 182 -0.81 -10.78 -15.38
C ALA A 182 -0.52 -12.23 -15.72
N THR A 183 -0.34 -13.05 -14.68
CA THR A 183 -0.11 -14.49 -14.83
C THR A 183 -1.29 -15.26 -14.27
N GLY A 184 -1.83 -16.20 -15.04
CA GLY A 184 -2.93 -17.06 -14.60
C GLY A 184 -2.47 -18.36 -13.93
N ALA A 185 -3.43 -19.15 -13.47
CA ALA A 185 -3.19 -20.32 -12.61
C ALA A 185 -2.36 -21.47 -13.23
N GLN A 186 -2.22 -21.54 -14.55
CA GLN A 186 -1.38 -22.53 -15.25
C GLN A 186 -0.05 -21.92 -15.72
N GLY A 187 0.31 -20.72 -15.26
CA GLY A 187 1.52 -20.00 -15.66
C GLY A 187 1.40 -19.24 -16.99
N GLN A 188 0.25 -19.29 -17.67
CA GLN A 188 -0.01 -18.47 -18.86
C GLN A 188 0.08 -16.98 -18.52
N ARG A 189 0.68 -16.20 -19.41
CA ARG A 189 0.88 -14.76 -19.21
C ARG A 189 -0.03 -13.99 -20.15
N VAL A 190 -0.58 -12.89 -19.67
CA VAL A 190 -1.30 -11.92 -20.48
C VAL A 190 -0.59 -10.59 -20.36
N VAL A 191 -0.19 -10.03 -21.49
CA VAL A 191 0.50 -8.75 -21.59
C VAL A 191 -0.42 -7.77 -22.29
N ILE A 192 -0.46 -6.56 -21.76
CA ILE A 192 -1.06 -5.41 -22.43
C ILE A 192 0.07 -4.45 -22.82
N ALA A 193 -0.01 -3.93 -24.04
CA ALA A 193 1.01 -3.06 -24.60
C ALA A 193 0.41 -1.97 -25.47
N ASP A 194 1.06 -0.83 -25.53
CA ASP A 194 0.78 0.23 -26.49
C ASP A 194 1.78 0.07 -27.65
N TYR A 195 1.32 0.29 -28.89
CA TYR A 195 2.17 0.25 -30.06
C TYR A 195 1.75 1.26 -31.12
N ASP A 196 2.73 1.86 -31.78
CA ASP A 196 2.57 2.52 -33.07
C ASP A 196 3.28 1.68 -34.15
N GLY A 197 2.70 1.65 -35.35
CA GLY A 197 3.21 0.91 -36.49
C GLY A 197 2.85 -0.59 -36.50
N SER A 198 3.63 -1.36 -37.26
CA SER A 198 3.44 -2.81 -37.38
C SER A 198 4.20 -3.54 -36.27
N VAL A 199 3.47 -4.24 -35.40
CA VAL A 199 4.05 -5.11 -34.36
C VAL A 199 3.58 -6.56 -34.53
N ASP A 200 4.49 -7.52 -34.31
CA ASP A 200 4.19 -8.94 -34.31
C ASP A 200 4.64 -9.56 -32.97
N PHE A 201 3.71 -10.24 -32.31
CA PHE A 201 3.93 -10.93 -31.04
C PHE A 201 4.16 -12.45 -31.20
N GLY A 202 4.30 -12.94 -32.44
CA GLY A 202 4.50 -14.34 -32.82
C GLY A 202 3.33 -14.95 -33.61
N GLY A 203 2.21 -14.22 -33.77
CA GLY A 203 1.00 -14.65 -34.46
C GLY A 203 0.77 -13.98 -35.82
N GLY A 204 1.72 -13.16 -36.28
CA GLY A 204 1.56 -12.26 -37.41
C GLY A 204 1.32 -10.81 -36.96
N ALA A 205 1.53 -9.88 -37.90
CA ALA A 205 1.41 -8.45 -37.65
C ALA A 205 -0.02 -8.06 -37.22
N LEU A 206 -0.12 -7.27 -36.15
CA LEU A 206 -1.38 -6.68 -35.70
C LEU A 206 -1.80 -5.52 -36.61
N PRO A 207 -3.11 -5.21 -36.67
CA PRO A 207 -3.59 -4.03 -37.40
C PRO A 207 -2.96 -2.75 -36.86
N ASN A 208 -2.62 -1.82 -37.76
CA ASN A 208 -2.17 -0.47 -37.41
C ASN A 208 -3.26 0.53 -37.80
N HIS A 209 -3.77 1.27 -36.83
CA HIS A 209 -4.72 2.36 -37.05
C HIS A 209 -4.09 3.75 -36.87
N GLY A 210 -2.80 3.80 -36.51
CA GLY A 210 -2.02 5.01 -36.41
C GLY A 210 -1.71 5.65 -37.77
N THR A 211 -1.50 6.97 -37.77
CA THR A 211 -1.08 7.71 -38.97
C THR A 211 0.43 7.76 -39.17
N GLY A 212 1.19 7.16 -38.24
CA GLY A 212 2.65 7.25 -38.15
C GLY A 212 3.14 8.41 -37.28
N ASP A 213 2.21 9.17 -36.67
CA ASP A 213 2.53 10.09 -35.58
C ASP A 213 2.64 9.32 -34.26
N ILE A 214 3.69 9.60 -33.49
CA ILE A 214 4.00 8.96 -32.18
C ILE A 214 2.89 9.11 -31.11
N SER A 215 1.86 9.90 -31.39
CA SER A 215 0.71 10.12 -30.52
C SER A 215 -0.50 9.24 -30.84
N ASP A 216 -0.45 8.46 -31.91
CA ASP A 216 -1.56 7.64 -32.41
C ASP A 216 -1.33 6.16 -32.08
N ASN A 217 -1.19 5.85 -30.79
CA ASN A 217 -0.92 4.49 -30.34
C ASN A 217 -2.17 3.62 -30.38
N ASP A 218 -2.00 2.36 -30.77
CA ASP A 218 -2.97 1.28 -30.62
C ASP A 218 -2.65 0.43 -29.38
N MET A 219 -3.65 -0.29 -28.87
CA MET A 219 -3.51 -1.21 -27.76
C MET A 219 -3.43 -2.66 -28.25
N ALA A 220 -2.41 -3.39 -27.80
CA ALA A 220 -2.31 -4.83 -27.98
C ALA A 220 -2.69 -5.58 -26.69
N LEU A 221 -3.48 -6.64 -26.84
CA LEU A 221 -3.71 -7.66 -25.81
C LEU A 221 -3.13 -8.99 -26.28
N VAL A 222 -2.19 -9.53 -25.52
CA VAL A 222 -1.36 -10.68 -25.93
C VAL A 222 -1.42 -11.76 -24.88
N LYS A 223 -1.70 -13.00 -25.28
CA LYS A 223 -1.61 -14.18 -24.42
C LYS A 223 -0.44 -15.07 -24.84
N LEU A 224 0.35 -15.44 -23.85
CA LEU A 224 1.51 -16.32 -23.96
C LEU A 224 1.34 -17.57 -23.09
N GLY A 225 1.94 -18.67 -23.49
CA GLY A 225 2.10 -19.88 -22.69
C GLY A 225 3.03 -19.67 -21.50
N ALA A 226 3.07 -20.66 -20.59
CA ALA A 226 3.98 -20.64 -19.44
C ALA A 226 5.47 -20.64 -19.84
N ASP A 227 5.77 -21.18 -21.02
CA ASP A 227 7.10 -21.16 -21.65
C ASP A 227 7.39 -19.87 -22.44
N GLY A 228 6.44 -18.92 -22.50
CA GLY A 228 6.56 -17.70 -23.29
C GLY A 228 6.19 -17.86 -24.78
N SER A 229 5.75 -19.04 -25.21
CA SER A 229 5.24 -19.23 -26.58
C SER A 229 3.98 -18.39 -26.83
N HIS A 230 3.82 -17.86 -28.05
CA HIS A 230 2.61 -17.14 -28.44
C HIS A 230 1.39 -18.06 -28.48
N VAL A 231 0.26 -17.61 -27.92
CA VAL A 231 -1.03 -18.31 -27.99
C VAL A 231 -2.01 -17.54 -28.87
N TRP A 232 -2.24 -16.26 -28.54
CA TRP A 232 -3.02 -15.34 -29.37
C TRP A 232 -2.66 -13.88 -29.08
N SER A 233 -2.93 -13.00 -30.03
CA SER A 233 -2.76 -11.54 -29.88
C SER A 233 -3.88 -10.79 -30.60
N LYS A 234 -4.27 -9.63 -30.07
CA LYS A 234 -5.31 -8.74 -30.63
C LYS A 234 -4.85 -7.29 -30.57
N GLY A 235 -5.08 -6.55 -31.65
CA GLY A 235 -4.82 -5.12 -31.73
C GLY A 235 -6.12 -4.34 -31.76
N PHE A 236 -6.20 -3.26 -30.99
CA PHE A 236 -7.36 -2.38 -30.87
C PHE A 236 -6.92 -0.95 -31.06
N GLY A 237 -7.54 -0.25 -32.01
CA GLY A 237 -7.13 1.09 -32.39
C GLY A 237 -8.28 1.97 -32.80
N ALA A 238 -7.97 3.25 -32.98
CA ALA A 238 -8.90 4.26 -33.46
C ALA A 238 -8.20 5.06 -34.56
N PRO A 239 -8.71 5.08 -35.82
CA PRO A 239 -8.01 5.74 -36.93
C PRO A 239 -7.65 7.20 -36.64
N GLY A 240 -6.36 7.54 -36.69
CA GLY A 240 -5.84 8.90 -36.43
C GLY A 240 -6.08 9.39 -35.01
N SER A 241 -6.11 8.47 -34.05
CA SER A 241 -6.33 8.72 -32.62
C SER A 241 -5.63 7.62 -31.82
N TRP A 242 -5.68 7.72 -30.49
CA TRP A 242 -4.99 6.77 -29.62
C TRP A 242 -5.95 5.97 -28.75
N VAL A 243 -5.55 4.72 -28.53
CA VAL A 243 -6.13 3.76 -27.61
C VAL A 243 -4.98 3.17 -26.81
N ASN A 244 -4.94 3.46 -25.50
CA ASN A 244 -3.90 2.96 -24.63
C ASN A 244 -4.46 1.94 -23.64
N GLY A 245 -3.74 0.85 -23.44
CA GLY A 245 -3.99 -0.12 -22.39
C GLY A 245 -3.22 0.24 -21.13
N THR A 246 -3.90 0.40 -19.99
CA THR A 246 -3.24 0.83 -18.75
C THR A 246 -2.86 -0.34 -17.86
N ASP A 247 -3.74 -1.34 -17.73
CA ASP A 247 -3.49 -2.51 -16.89
C ASP A 247 -4.33 -3.73 -17.30
N VAL A 248 -3.88 -4.92 -16.86
CA VAL A 248 -4.50 -6.20 -17.15
C VAL A 248 -4.48 -7.13 -15.92
N ALA A 249 -5.58 -7.85 -15.69
CA ALA A 249 -5.68 -8.88 -14.66
C ALA A 249 -6.21 -10.20 -15.25
N VAL A 250 -5.87 -11.32 -14.61
CA VAL A 250 -6.32 -12.66 -15.01
C VAL A 250 -6.91 -13.38 -13.80
N ASP A 251 -8.11 -13.93 -13.93
CA ASP A 251 -8.72 -14.74 -12.87
C ASP A 251 -8.19 -16.19 -12.87
N THR A 252 -8.56 -16.96 -11.84
CA THR A 252 -8.11 -18.35 -11.69
C THR A 252 -8.60 -19.29 -12.80
N THR A 253 -9.64 -18.90 -13.53
CA THR A 253 -10.19 -19.64 -14.68
C THR A 253 -9.61 -19.18 -16.02
N GLY A 254 -8.78 -18.13 -16.01
CA GLY A 254 -8.09 -17.60 -17.17
C GLY A 254 -8.84 -16.50 -17.92
N HIS A 255 -9.95 -15.98 -17.38
CA HIS A 255 -10.57 -14.77 -17.96
C HIS A 255 -9.66 -13.57 -17.74
N VAL A 256 -9.73 -12.62 -18.66
CA VAL A 256 -8.87 -11.45 -18.68
C VAL A 256 -9.72 -10.21 -18.45
N ALA A 257 -9.33 -9.33 -17.53
CA ALA A 257 -9.88 -7.99 -17.40
C ALA A 257 -8.84 -6.96 -17.86
N VAL A 258 -9.28 -5.95 -18.59
CA VAL A 258 -8.43 -4.89 -19.14
C VAL A 258 -9.06 -3.54 -18.83
N VAL A 259 -8.22 -2.57 -18.50
CA VAL A 259 -8.60 -1.16 -18.44
C VAL A 259 -7.71 -0.31 -19.34
N GLY A 260 -8.28 0.75 -19.88
CA GLY A 260 -7.59 1.65 -20.78
C GLY A 260 -8.37 2.92 -21.07
N HIS A 261 -7.85 3.71 -22.00
CA HIS A 261 -8.46 4.97 -22.43
C HIS A 261 -8.37 5.13 -23.94
N SER A 262 -9.40 5.73 -24.54
CA SER A 262 -9.40 6.10 -25.96
C SER A 262 -9.80 7.55 -26.16
N SER A 263 -9.09 8.28 -27.03
CA SER A 263 -9.41 9.66 -27.37
C SER A 263 -10.59 9.82 -28.34
N ALA A 264 -10.90 8.78 -29.12
CA ALA A 264 -11.97 8.82 -30.13
C ALA A 264 -13.03 7.71 -29.97
N GLY A 265 -12.86 6.83 -28.98
CA GLY A 265 -13.64 5.60 -28.82
C GLY A 265 -12.98 4.42 -29.52
N VAL A 266 -13.31 3.21 -29.07
CA VAL A 266 -12.68 1.96 -29.51
C VAL A 266 -13.70 0.83 -29.61
N ASP A 267 -13.58 -0.03 -30.62
CA ASP A 267 -14.32 -1.30 -30.68
C ASP A 267 -13.42 -2.44 -30.18
N LEU A 268 -13.84 -3.09 -29.10
CA LEU A 268 -13.13 -4.22 -28.49
C LEU A 268 -13.64 -5.59 -28.97
N GLY A 269 -14.44 -5.61 -30.04
CA GLY A 269 -15.09 -6.80 -30.59
C GLY A 269 -16.58 -6.94 -30.23
N GLY A 270 -17.20 -5.86 -29.75
CA GLY A 270 -18.60 -5.82 -29.30
C GLY A 270 -19.37 -4.58 -29.77
N GLY A 271 -18.77 -3.77 -30.64
CA GLY A 271 -19.27 -2.46 -31.04
C GLY A 271 -18.50 -1.31 -30.37
N LEU A 272 -18.73 -0.10 -30.87
CA LEU A 272 -18.02 1.11 -30.45
C LEU A 272 -18.32 1.48 -28.99
N ILE A 273 -17.26 1.58 -28.18
CA ILE A 273 -17.25 2.24 -26.89
C ILE A 273 -16.88 3.70 -27.11
N ALA A 274 -17.62 4.62 -26.51
CA ALA A 274 -17.35 6.05 -26.64
C ALA A 274 -15.97 6.44 -26.09
N ALA A 275 -15.45 7.57 -26.54
CA ALA A 275 -14.20 8.15 -26.04
C ALA A 275 -14.23 8.32 -24.50
N GLY A 276 -13.08 8.12 -23.88
CA GLY A 276 -12.93 8.10 -22.41
C GLY A 276 -12.27 6.81 -21.92
N GLY A 277 -12.35 6.60 -20.61
CA GLY A 277 -11.92 5.36 -19.96
C GLY A 277 -12.83 4.19 -20.30
N PHE A 278 -12.28 2.99 -20.32
CA PHE A 278 -13.05 1.76 -20.46
C PHE A 278 -12.54 0.64 -19.55
N VAL A 279 -13.44 -0.31 -19.29
CA VAL A 279 -13.14 -1.60 -18.66
C VAL A 279 -13.76 -2.70 -19.52
N ALA A 280 -13.02 -3.78 -19.74
CA ALA A 280 -13.48 -4.91 -20.55
C ALA A 280 -13.06 -6.24 -19.92
N LYS A 281 -13.89 -7.27 -20.14
CA LYS A 281 -13.58 -8.66 -19.78
C LYS A 281 -13.60 -9.55 -21.02
N PHE A 282 -12.59 -10.39 -21.15
CA PHE A 282 -12.42 -11.36 -22.23
C PHE A 282 -12.39 -12.79 -21.68
N SER A 283 -12.82 -13.73 -22.51
CA SER A 283 -12.63 -15.17 -22.30
C SER A 283 -11.14 -15.56 -22.35
N PRO A 284 -10.76 -16.73 -21.82
CA PRO A 284 -9.40 -17.25 -21.97
C PRO A 284 -8.93 -17.37 -23.43
N GLU A 285 -9.87 -17.55 -24.37
CA GLU A 285 -9.64 -17.65 -25.81
C GLU A 285 -9.58 -16.27 -26.50
N GLY A 286 -9.76 -15.18 -25.76
CA GLY A 286 -9.64 -13.81 -26.26
C GLY A 286 -10.91 -13.24 -26.89
N SER A 287 -12.05 -13.94 -26.86
CA SER A 287 -13.35 -13.38 -27.23
C SER A 287 -13.83 -12.41 -26.16
N LEU A 288 -14.34 -11.24 -26.56
CA LEU A 288 -14.93 -10.26 -25.65
C LEU A 288 -16.18 -10.85 -24.98
N LEU A 289 -16.29 -10.70 -23.66
CA LEU A 289 -17.49 -11.09 -22.90
C LEU A 289 -18.38 -9.89 -22.62
N TRP A 290 -17.79 -8.79 -22.15
CA TRP A 290 -18.47 -7.52 -21.94
C TRP A 290 -17.45 -6.38 -21.89
N ALA A 291 -17.90 -5.16 -22.18
CA ALA A 291 -17.14 -3.95 -21.99
C ALA A 291 -18.05 -2.78 -21.63
N HIS A 292 -17.54 -1.85 -20.83
CA HIS A 292 -18.25 -0.66 -20.38
C HIS A 292 -17.36 0.58 -20.48
N PRO A 293 -17.91 1.73 -20.92
CA PRO A 293 -17.26 3.01 -20.66
C PRO A 293 -17.24 3.27 -19.16
N VAL A 294 -16.14 3.86 -18.68
CA VAL A 294 -16.01 4.34 -17.30
C VAL A 294 -15.60 5.79 -17.30
N GLU A 295 -16.05 6.52 -16.28
CA GLU A 295 -15.65 7.91 -16.11
C GLU A 295 -14.17 8.00 -15.73
N GLY A 296 -13.49 9.01 -16.28
CA GLY A 296 -12.11 9.34 -15.92
C GLY A 296 -11.08 8.40 -16.55
N TYR A 297 -9.97 8.25 -15.85
CA TYR A 297 -8.80 7.49 -16.26
C TYR A 297 -8.63 6.28 -15.34
N PRO A 298 -9.17 5.11 -15.70
CA PRO A 298 -8.90 3.89 -14.95
C PRO A 298 -7.42 3.52 -15.10
N ARG A 299 -6.77 3.17 -13.99
CA ARG A 299 -5.32 2.96 -13.92
C ARG A 299 -4.91 1.53 -13.60
N ASN A 300 -5.74 0.82 -12.85
CA ASN A 300 -5.43 -0.54 -12.40
C ASN A 300 -6.72 -1.36 -12.28
N VAL A 301 -6.62 -2.66 -12.50
CA VAL A 301 -7.75 -3.59 -12.53
C VAL A 301 -7.43 -4.87 -11.75
N ALA A 302 -8.42 -5.41 -11.04
CA ALA A 302 -8.25 -6.64 -10.28
C ALA A 302 -9.52 -7.50 -10.30
N PHE A 303 -9.36 -8.80 -10.05
CA PHE A 303 -10.44 -9.76 -9.83
C PHE A 303 -10.57 -10.12 -8.36
N ASP A 304 -11.79 -10.43 -7.92
CA ASP A 304 -11.98 -11.29 -6.74
C ASP A 304 -12.09 -12.77 -7.11
N GLY A 305 -12.22 -13.62 -6.09
CA GLY A 305 -12.39 -15.07 -6.27
C GLY A 305 -13.71 -15.50 -6.93
N GLU A 306 -14.68 -14.59 -7.08
CA GLU A 306 -15.96 -14.82 -7.76
C GLU A 306 -15.94 -14.34 -9.22
N GLY A 307 -14.80 -13.81 -9.70
CA GLY A 307 -14.63 -13.28 -11.04
C GLY A 307 -15.27 -11.91 -11.26
N GLN A 308 -15.60 -11.18 -10.19
CA GLN A 308 -16.01 -9.77 -10.22
C GLN A 308 -14.80 -8.91 -10.53
N VAL A 309 -15.02 -7.82 -11.27
CA VAL A 309 -13.95 -6.94 -11.74
C VAL A 309 -14.01 -5.63 -10.98
N PHE A 310 -12.86 -5.18 -10.50
CA PHE A 310 -12.70 -3.91 -9.83
C PHE A 310 -11.68 -3.06 -10.57
N THR A 311 -11.92 -1.76 -10.62
CA THR A 311 -10.93 -0.83 -11.16
C THR A 311 -10.87 0.44 -10.33
N VAL A 312 -9.68 1.01 -10.26
CA VAL A 312 -9.41 2.29 -9.62
C VAL A 312 -8.86 3.28 -10.64
N GLY A 313 -9.17 4.56 -10.47
CA GLY A 313 -8.63 5.63 -11.29
C GLY A 313 -8.92 7.01 -10.71
N ASP A 314 -8.89 8.02 -11.56
CA ASP A 314 -9.22 9.40 -11.21
C ASP A 314 -10.05 10.10 -12.29
N THR A 315 -10.78 11.15 -11.93
CA THR A 315 -11.64 11.87 -12.89
C THR A 315 -10.87 12.58 -14.01
N GLY A 316 -9.57 12.84 -13.84
CA GLY A 316 -8.70 13.43 -14.87
C GLY A 316 -8.99 14.89 -15.27
N VAL A 317 -10.03 15.51 -14.74
CA VAL A 317 -10.45 16.88 -15.06
C VAL A 317 -10.34 17.81 -13.85
N ALA A 318 -9.78 19.00 -14.08
CA ALA A 318 -9.73 20.10 -13.11
C ALA A 318 -11.16 20.60 -12.77
N PRO A 319 -11.41 21.22 -11.59
CA PRO A 319 -10.42 21.72 -10.64
C PRO A 319 -9.87 20.68 -9.66
N ALA A 320 -10.46 19.47 -9.58
CA ALA A 320 -9.92 18.42 -8.74
C ALA A 320 -10.08 17.01 -9.32
N HIS A 321 -8.95 16.29 -9.40
CA HIS A 321 -8.93 14.87 -9.77
C HIS A 321 -9.48 14.06 -8.59
N ALA A 322 -10.69 13.51 -8.68
CA ALA A 322 -11.28 12.73 -7.60
C ALA A 322 -10.98 11.24 -7.80
N LEU A 323 -10.65 10.54 -6.71
CA LEU A 323 -10.47 9.09 -6.71
C LEU A 323 -11.78 8.40 -7.07
N LEU A 324 -11.72 7.49 -8.05
CA LEU A 324 -12.82 6.64 -8.47
C LEU A 324 -12.49 5.16 -8.21
N VAL A 325 -13.47 4.42 -7.70
CA VAL A 325 -13.39 2.95 -7.58
C VAL A 325 -14.68 2.36 -8.12
N PHE A 326 -14.59 1.45 -9.08
CA PHE A 326 -15.74 0.77 -9.67
C PHE A 326 -15.72 -0.71 -9.34
N LYS A 327 -16.91 -1.29 -9.20
CA LYS A 327 -17.13 -2.73 -9.10
C LYS A 327 -18.12 -3.18 -10.17
N PHE A 328 -17.75 -4.23 -10.90
CA PHE A 328 -18.58 -4.92 -11.88
C PHE A 328 -18.74 -6.38 -11.48
N GLY A 329 -19.95 -6.91 -11.61
CA GLY A 329 -20.19 -8.34 -11.45
C GLY A 329 -19.50 -9.14 -12.56
N ALA A 330 -19.37 -10.46 -12.37
CA ALA A 330 -18.69 -11.32 -13.34
C ALA A 330 -19.28 -11.26 -14.76
N THR A 331 -20.58 -10.93 -14.87
CA THR A 331 -21.33 -10.76 -16.12
C THR A 331 -21.35 -9.33 -16.68
N GLY A 332 -20.62 -8.39 -16.05
CA GLY A 332 -20.48 -7.00 -16.51
C GLY A 332 -21.42 -5.99 -15.86
N THR A 333 -22.42 -6.43 -15.09
CA THR A 333 -23.32 -5.49 -14.40
C THR A 333 -22.54 -4.62 -13.40
N GLN A 334 -22.54 -3.30 -13.56
CA GLN A 334 -21.96 -2.38 -12.58
C GLN A 334 -22.74 -2.51 -11.26
N VAL A 335 -22.04 -2.91 -10.19
CA VAL A 335 -22.63 -3.17 -8.87
C VAL A 335 -22.63 -1.88 -8.04
N TRP A 336 -21.50 -1.18 -8.00
CA TRP A 336 -21.36 0.12 -7.37
C TRP A 336 -20.15 0.88 -7.93
N ASP A 337 -20.18 2.20 -7.81
CA ASP A 337 -19.01 3.07 -7.89
C ASP A 337 -18.85 3.88 -6.60
N LYS A 338 -17.61 4.26 -6.28
CA LYS A 338 -17.26 5.11 -5.14
C LYS A 338 -16.44 6.29 -5.62
N ARG A 339 -16.78 7.45 -5.08
CA ARG A 339 -16.09 8.72 -5.32
C ARG A 339 -15.77 9.33 -3.97
N PHE A 340 -14.56 9.85 -3.84
CA PHE A 340 -14.09 10.41 -2.58
C PHE A 340 -13.86 11.91 -2.73
N PRO A 341 -14.46 12.75 -1.87
CA PRO A 341 -14.26 14.18 -1.91
C PRO A 341 -12.79 14.55 -1.71
N VAL A 342 -12.28 15.46 -2.55
CA VAL A 342 -10.93 16.01 -2.49
C VAL A 342 -10.99 17.53 -2.58
N THR A 343 -10.01 18.23 -2.01
CA THR A 343 -9.89 19.68 -2.22
C THR A 343 -8.95 20.07 -3.36
N VAL A 344 -7.98 19.21 -3.71
CA VAL A 344 -7.07 19.44 -4.85
C VAL A 344 -6.99 18.23 -5.76
N ALA A 345 -6.48 17.08 -5.31
CA ALA A 345 -6.43 15.88 -6.13
C ALA A 345 -6.27 14.61 -5.29
N ALA A 346 -6.84 13.50 -5.74
CA ALA A 346 -6.47 12.16 -5.35
C ALA A 346 -6.46 11.26 -6.59
N ARG A 347 -5.37 10.51 -6.76
CA ARG A 347 -5.20 9.53 -7.83
C ARG A 347 -5.12 8.15 -7.22
N GLY A 348 -5.91 7.21 -7.71
CA GLY A 348 -5.79 5.81 -7.36
C GLY A 348 -4.97 5.11 -8.43
N GLU A 349 -3.75 4.71 -8.08
CA GLU A 349 -2.80 4.11 -9.02
C GLU A 349 -2.79 2.58 -8.92
N ALA A 350 -3.16 2.02 -7.77
CA ALA A 350 -3.08 0.58 -7.52
C ALA A 350 -4.34 0.07 -6.79
N ILE A 351 -4.82 -1.11 -7.17
CA ILE A 351 -5.88 -1.83 -6.47
C ILE A 351 -5.51 -3.31 -6.32
N ALA A 352 -5.71 -3.85 -5.12
CA ALA A 352 -5.55 -5.27 -4.85
C ALA A 352 -6.75 -5.80 -4.07
N VAL A 353 -7.12 -7.05 -4.34
CA VAL A 353 -8.27 -7.70 -3.70
C VAL A 353 -7.76 -8.73 -2.71
N GLY A 354 -8.26 -8.67 -1.47
CA GLY A 354 -7.94 -9.61 -0.42
C GLY A 354 -8.81 -10.87 -0.47
N PRO A 355 -8.49 -11.87 0.37
CA PRO A 355 -9.10 -13.20 0.34
C PRO A 355 -10.61 -13.20 0.68
N SER A 356 -11.14 -12.15 1.32
CA SER A 356 -12.57 -12.00 1.62
C SER A 356 -13.32 -11.09 0.64
N GLY A 357 -12.66 -10.71 -0.47
CA GLY A 357 -13.19 -9.77 -1.46
C GLY A 357 -13.09 -8.31 -1.03
N GLU A 358 -12.39 -8.02 0.06
CA GLU A 358 -12.08 -6.66 0.47
C GLU A 358 -11.04 -6.04 -0.46
N LEU A 359 -11.10 -4.73 -0.64
CA LEU A 359 -10.26 -4.03 -1.59
C LEU A 359 -9.26 -3.15 -0.85
N VAL A 360 -8.04 -3.11 -1.36
CA VAL A 360 -7.03 -2.16 -0.92
C VAL A 360 -6.66 -1.31 -2.12
N VAL A 361 -6.82 0.00 -1.94
CA VAL A 361 -6.52 1.01 -2.94
C VAL A 361 -5.34 1.84 -2.46
N GLY A 362 -4.37 2.02 -3.34
CA GLY A 362 -3.15 2.79 -3.13
C GLY A 362 -3.04 3.89 -4.15
N GLY A 363 -2.46 5.01 -3.73
CA GLY A 363 -2.28 6.13 -4.63
C GLY A 363 -1.65 7.33 -3.96
N SER A 364 -1.97 8.50 -4.48
CA SER A 364 -1.49 9.79 -4.00
C SER A 364 -2.63 10.79 -3.83
N TYR A 365 -2.47 11.74 -2.92
CA TYR A 365 -3.39 12.87 -2.78
C TYR A 365 -2.65 14.18 -2.50
N SER A 366 -3.27 15.29 -2.90
CA SER A 366 -2.90 16.65 -2.54
C SER A 366 -4.14 17.43 -2.07
N GLY A 367 -3.92 18.45 -1.24
CA GLY A 367 -4.99 19.03 -0.44
C GLY A 367 -5.43 18.05 0.64
N THR A 368 -6.74 17.97 0.90
CA THR A 368 -7.38 17.00 1.79
C THR A 368 -8.18 16.00 0.97
N VAL A 369 -8.32 14.78 1.49
CA VAL A 369 -9.20 13.74 0.94
C VAL A 369 -10.06 13.15 2.05
N THR A 370 -11.33 12.91 1.77
CA THR A 370 -12.30 12.36 2.73
C THR A 370 -12.75 10.97 2.30
N PHE A 371 -12.50 9.99 3.17
CA PHE A 371 -12.91 8.59 3.02
C PHE A 371 -14.00 8.25 4.05
N GLY A 372 -15.27 8.41 3.67
CA GLY A 372 -16.38 8.21 4.60
C GLY A 372 -16.29 9.20 5.77
N ALA A 373 -16.12 8.69 7.00
CA ALA A 373 -15.92 9.51 8.20
C ALA A 373 -14.45 9.91 8.43
N THR A 374 -13.49 9.31 7.73
CA THR A 374 -12.06 9.57 7.89
C THR A 374 -11.63 10.71 6.97
N VAL A 375 -11.01 11.75 7.52
CA VAL A 375 -10.41 12.85 6.74
C VAL A 375 -8.90 12.76 6.86
N LEU A 376 -8.20 12.62 5.72
CA LEU A 376 -6.74 12.70 5.72
C LEU A 376 -6.30 14.18 5.76
N PRO A 377 -5.23 14.48 6.52
CA PRO A 377 -4.77 15.85 6.72
C PRO A 377 -4.27 16.46 5.41
N GLU A 378 -4.30 17.79 5.35
CA GLU A 378 -3.82 18.53 4.18
C GLU A 378 -2.36 18.22 3.87
N SER A 379 -2.06 17.96 2.59
CA SER A 379 -0.72 17.65 2.12
C SER A 379 -0.49 18.24 0.73
N PRO A 380 0.72 18.71 0.40
CA PRO A 380 1.04 19.10 -0.99
C PRO A 380 1.08 17.89 -1.94
N ALA A 381 1.47 16.72 -1.43
CA ALA A 381 1.47 15.43 -2.10
C ALA A 381 1.85 14.34 -1.09
N ALA A 382 0.96 13.37 -0.83
CA ALA A 382 1.21 12.25 0.07
C ALA A 382 0.65 10.93 -0.48
N PRO A 383 1.36 9.80 -0.30
CA PRO A 383 0.79 8.49 -0.56
C PRO A 383 -0.36 8.20 0.41
N PHE A 384 -1.34 7.41 -0.03
CA PHE A 384 -2.40 6.89 0.85
C PHE A 384 -2.65 5.41 0.63
N LEU A 385 -3.22 4.78 1.66
CA LEU A 385 -3.86 3.47 1.58
C LEU A 385 -5.31 3.60 2.05
N LEU A 386 -6.21 2.98 1.30
CA LEU A 386 -7.63 2.90 1.58
C LEU A 386 -8.05 1.43 1.54
N LYS A 387 -8.68 0.93 2.61
CA LYS A 387 -9.30 -0.39 2.62
C LYS A 387 -10.82 -0.25 2.56
N LEU A 388 -11.43 -0.95 1.60
CA LEU A 388 -12.88 -1.03 1.41
C LEU A 388 -13.37 -2.45 1.67
N LEU A 389 -14.54 -2.58 2.29
CA LEU A 389 -15.28 -3.83 2.33
C LEU A 389 -15.81 -4.18 0.92
N PRO A 390 -16.20 -5.44 0.63
CA PRO A 390 -16.79 -5.82 -0.67
C PRO A 390 -18.04 -5.00 -1.08
N SER A 391 -18.71 -4.40 -0.08
CA SER A 391 -19.84 -3.48 -0.23
C SER A 391 -19.44 -2.06 -0.69
N GLY A 392 -18.14 -1.77 -0.75
CA GLY A 392 -17.58 -0.44 -1.00
C GLY A 392 -17.63 0.50 0.20
N GLN A 393 -18.01 0.01 1.39
CA GLN A 393 -17.88 0.77 2.64
C GLN A 393 -16.41 0.89 3.05
N VAL A 394 -16.02 2.04 3.60
CA VAL A 394 -14.66 2.27 4.09
C VAL A 394 -14.44 1.47 5.37
N ALA A 395 -13.47 0.55 5.36
CA ALA A 395 -13.02 -0.17 6.55
C ALA A 395 -12.03 0.69 7.34
N TRP A 396 -11.02 1.21 6.66
CA TRP A 396 -10.08 2.20 7.19
C TRP A 396 -9.39 2.94 6.05
N ALA A 397 -8.84 4.12 6.33
CA ALA A 397 -7.97 4.85 5.42
C ALA A 397 -6.84 5.52 6.20
N ARG A 398 -5.66 5.64 5.60
CA ARG A 398 -4.51 6.34 6.19
C ARG A 398 -3.62 6.97 5.14
N GLY A 399 -3.08 8.15 5.46
CA GLY A 399 -2.04 8.80 4.68
C GLY A 399 -0.66 8.43 5.20
N VAL A 400 0.34 8.45 4.32
CA VAL A 400 1.76 8.39 4.69
C VAL A 400 2.30 9.81 4.60
N LEU A 401 2.65 10.40 5.75
CA LEU A 401 3.10 11.79 5.80
C LEU A 401 4.40 11.97 5.01
N ALA A 402 4.42 12.98 4.15
CA ALA A 402 5.57 13.39 3.35
C ALA A 402 5.77 14.91 3.47
N ASP A 403 7.00 15.35 3.77
CA ASP A 403 7.26 16.77 4.06
C ASP A 403 7.26 17.65 2.80
N SER A 404 7.10 18.96 2.99
CA SER A 404 6.62 19.95 2.02
C SER A 404 7.55 20.27 0.84
N TYR A 405 7.39 19.58 -0.30
CA TYR A 405 7.85 20.10 -1.60
C TYR A 405 6.86 19.75 -2.73
N PRO A 406 6.44 20.70 -3.57
CA PRO A 406 5.26 20.58 -4.43
C PRO A 406 5.45 19.82 -5.76
N TYR A 407 6.66 19.34 -6.08
CA TYR A 407 6.99 18.77 -7.41
C TYR A 407 7.36 17.27 -7.40
N ALA A 408 6.85 16.49 -6.44
CA ALA A 408 7.33 15.13 -6.19
C ALA A 408 6.30 14.05 -6.54
N GLU A 409 6.65 13.09 -7.41
CA GLU A 409 5.98 11.78 -7.45
C GLU A 409 6.04 11.11 -6.07
N ARG A 410 4.88 10.97 -5.44
CA ARG A 410 4.68 10.44 -4.09
C ARG A 410 3.41 9.61 -4.07
N SER A 411 3.53 8.35 -4.47
CA SER A 411 2.37 7.48 -4.61
C SER A 411 2.75 6.06 -4.25
N PHE A 412 1.79 5.29 -3.73
CA PHE A 412 1.80 3.86 -4.00
C PHE A 412 1.59 3.68 -5.51
N LEU A 413 2.44 2.88 -6.14
CA LEU A 413 2.39 2.58 -7.56
C LEU A 413 1.84 1.17 -7.82
N ASP A 414 2.00 0.27 -6.83
CA ASP A 414 1.47 -1.09 -6.92
C ASP A 414 1.21 -1.66 -5.50
N LEU A 415 0.30 -2.62 -5.42
CA LEU A 415 -0.15 -3.26 -4.19
C LEU A 415 -0.35 -4.76 -4.39
N ALA A 416 -0.04 -5.54 -3.35
CA ALA A 416 -0.37 -6.96 -3.27
C ALA A 416 -0.94 -7.31 -1.89
N VAL A 417 -1.92 -8.22 -1.86
CA VAL A 417 -2.52 -8.72 -0.61
C VAL A 417 -2.19 -10.20 -0.45
N ALA A 418 -1.64 -10.56 0.70
CA ALA A 418 -1.32 -11.94 1.06
C ALA A 418 -2.59 -12.70 1.52
N PRO A 419 -2.55 -14.05 1.55
CA PRO A 419 -3.69 -14.85 2.00
C PRO A 419 -4.16 -14.60 3.44
N ASP A 420 -3.30 -14.05 4.30
CA ASP A 420 -3.65 -13.65 5.68
C ASP A 420 -4.23 -12.21 5.75
N GLY A 421 -4.38 -11.54 4.60
CA GLY A 421 -4.85 -10.16 4.49
C GLY A 421 -3.75 -9.11 4.69
N THR A 422 -2.49 -9.50 4.90
CA THR A 422 -1.35 -8.56 4.95
C THR A 422 -1.21 -7.87 3.61
N ILE A 423 -0.89 -6.58 3.63
CA ILE A 423 -0.79 -5.76 2.42
C ILE A 423 0.67 -5.36 2.24
N ALA A 424 1.23 -5.61 1.06
CA ALA A 424 2.51 -5.06 0.63
C ALA A 424 2.26 -3.99 -0.43
N GLY A 425 2.94 -2.86 -0.31
CA GLY A 425 2.84 -1.77 -1.26
C GLY A 425 4.19 -1.15 -1.57
N VAL A 426 4.39 -0.79 -2.82
CA VAL A 426 5.60 -0.12 -3.29
C VAL A 426 5.26 1.21 -3.92
N GLY A 427 6.25 2.09 -3.94
CA GLY A 427 6.12 3.38 -4.55
C GLY A 427 7.41 4.16 -4.58
N SER A 428 7.29 5.41 -4.98
CA SER A 428 8.40 6.35 -5.02
C SER A 428 8.05 7.61 -4.25
N PHE A 429 9.07 8.26 -3.69
CA PHE A 429 8.98 9.56 -3.03
C PHE A 429 10.23 10.38 -3.31
N SER A 430 10.15 11.71 -3.23
CA SER A 430 11.34 12.56 -3.17
C SER A 430 11.40 13.31 -1.86
N GLN A 431 12.64 13.61 -1.44
CA GLN A 431 12.98 14.18 -0.13
C GLN A 431 12.68 13.25 1.04
N TRP A 432 11.59 13.50 1.79
CA TRP A 432 11.30 12.82 3.04
C TRP A 432 10.00 12.02 2.95
N ILE A 433 10.04 10.79 3.45
CA ILE A 433 8.87 10.01 3.83
C ILE A 433 8.98 9.68 5.32
N ARG A 434 7.87 9.75 6.04
CA ARG A 434 7.80 9.38 7.45
C ARG A 434 6.92 8.16 7.64
N LEU A 435 7.54 7.05 8.03
CA LEU A 435 6.88 5.79 8.38
C LEU A 435 7.24 5.47 9.84
N GLY A 436 6.29 5.65 10.76
CA GLY A 436 6.55 5.51 12.19
C GLY A 436 7.53 6.56 12.74
N THR A 437 8.56 6.12 13.48
CA THR A 437 9.66 6.96 14.00
C THR A 437 10.86 6.99 13.05
N ALA A 438 10.85 6.18 12.00
CA ALA A 438 11.93 6.06 11.05
C ALA A 438 11.77 7.10 9.94
N GLN A 439 12.91 7.62 9.48
CA GLN A 439 12.99 8.67 8.45
C GLN A 439 13.89 8.18 7.32
N GLY A 440 13.46 8.40 6.08
CA GLY A 440 14.30 8.28 4.89
C GLY A 440 14.50 9.65 4.25
N TYR A 441 15.70 9.92 3.75
CA TYR A 441 16.04 11.17 3.07
C TYR A 441 16.60 10.89 1.68
N SER A 442 16.13 11.65 0.68
CA SER A 442 16.79 11.79 -0.61
C SER A 442 17.21 13.24 -0.85
N SER A 443 18.48 13.45 -1.20
CA SER A 443 19.12 14.76 -1.39
C SER A 443 18.72 15.50 -2.68
N GLY A 444 17.56 15.18 -3.28
CA GLY A 444 17.00 15.87 -4.44
C GLY A 444 16.49 14.95 -5.56
N MET A 445 16.68 13.63 -5.44
CA MET A 445 16.24 12.62 -6.42
C MET A 445 15.09 11.76 -5.86
N TYR A 446 14.53 10.85 -6.69
CA TYR A 446 13.48 9.91 -6.26
C TYR A 446 14.06 8.72 -5.50
N SER A 447 13.39 8.26 -4.45
CA SER A 447 13.69 7.02 -3.73
C SER A 447 12.49 6.10 -3.74
N GLY A 448 12.75 4.81 -3.91
CA GLY A 448 11.74 3.78 -3.77
C GLY A 448 11.46 3.50 -2.29
N PHE A 449 10.26 3.02 -2.02
CA PHE A 449 9.92 2.43 -0.73
C PHE A 449 9.13 1.13 -0.92
N LEU A 450 9.26 0.25 0.06
CA LEU A 450 8.41 -0.92 0.25
C LEU A 450 7.83 -0.83 1.66
N LEU A 451 6.51 -0.86 1.77
CA LEU A 451 5.79 -0.84 3.04
C LEU A 451 4.89 -2.07 3.13
N VAL A 452 5.03 -2.81 4.23
CA VAL A 452 4.14 -3.93 4.56
C VAL A 452 3.33 -3.57 5.79
N VAL A 453 2.01 -3.74 5.68
CA VAL A 453 1.05 -3.39 6.72
C VAL A 453 0.15 -4.57 7.04
N GLU A 454 -0.24 -4.63 8.30
CA GLU A 454 -1.23 -5.57 8.79
C GLU A 454 -2.61 -5.33 8.14
N PRO A 455 -3.50 -6.33 8.12
CA PRO A 455 -4.88 -6.16 7.62
C PRO A 455 -5.65 -5.01 8.29
N THR A 456 -5.26 -4.65 9.51
CA THR A 456 -5.79 -3.56 10.34
C THR A 456 -5.26 -2.17 9.94
N GLY A 457 -4.23 -2.10 9.08
CA GLY A 457 -3.59 -0.86 8.65
C GLY A 457 -2.40 -0.41 9.50
N SER A 458 -2.00 -1.18 10.53
CA SER A 458 -0.77 -0.91 11.29
C SER A 458 0.48 -1.35 10.50
N ASP A 459 1.60 -0.64 10.67
CA ASP A 459 2.85 -0.99 10.00
C ASP A 459 3.41 -2.30 10.55
N ARG A 460 3.74 -3.26 9.66
CA ARG A 460 4.48 -4.47 10.03
C ARG A 460 5.98 -4.23 9.92
N TRP A 461 6.44 -3.80 8.75
CA TRP A 461 7.82 -3.38 8.49
C TRP A 461 7.88 -2.55 7.20
N TRP A 462 8.99 -1.85 6.99
CA TRP A 462 9.22 -1.12 5.75
C TRP A 462 10.70 -1.14 5.35
N ARG A 463 10.98 -0.89 4.08
CA ARG A 463 12.32 -0.75 3.51
C ARG A 463 12.42 0.55 2.71
N TRP A 464 13.49 1.28 2.97
CA TRP A 464 13.94 2.36 2.10
C TRP A 464 14.79 1.76 0.98
N LEU A 465 14.40 2.03 -0.26
CA LEU A 465 15.08 1.60 -1.48
C LEU A 465 15.59 2.86 -2.19
N GLY A 466 16.52 3.57 -1.57
CA GLY A 466 17.05 4.82 -2.10
C GLY A 466 18.57 4.90 -2.00
N ASN A 467 19.12 5.80 -2.79
CA ASN A 467 20.54 6.10 -2.88
C ASN A 467 20.75 7.58 -3.23
N GLU A 468 21.99 7.97 -3.53
CA GLU A 468 22.34 9.31 -3.99
C GLU A 468 21.79 9.66 -5.39
N HIS A 469 21.22 8.67 -6.08
CA HIS A 469 20.60 8.79 -7.40
C HIS A 469 19.07 8.52 -7.33
N SER A 470 18.45 8.25 -8.47
CA SER A 470 17.02 7.91 -8.53
C SER A 470 16.79 6.40 -8.45
N THR A 471 15.83 6.00 -7.62
CA THR A 471 15.27 4.64 -7.56
C THR A 471 13.75 4.72 -7.63
N PHE A 472 13.14 3.90 -8.48
CA PHE A 472 11.69 3.77 -8.65
C PHE A 472 11.27 2.33 -8.37
N ALA A 473 10.65 2.07 -7.22
CA ALA A 473 9.98 0.79 -6.96
C ALA A 473 8.58 0.85 -7.58
N ARG A 474 8.32 -0.01 -8.57
CA ARG A 474 7.13 0.09 -9.44
C ARG A 474 6.17 -1.08 -9.30
N GLY A 475 6.66 -2.29 -9.06
CA GLY A 475 5.83 -3.50 -8.96
C GLY A 475 6.06 -4.26 -7.67
N VAL A 476 5.00 -4.81 -7.09
CA VAL A 476 5.04 -5.69 -5.92
C VAL A 476 4.10 -6.88 -6.08
N ALA A 477 4.55 -8.06 -5.69
CA ALA A 477 3.75 -9.27 -5.67
C ALA A 477 4.07 -10.11 -4.44
N ILE A 478 3.10 -10.91 -3.99
CA ILE A 478 3.32 -11.95 -2.99
C ILE A 478 3.43 -13.28 -3.73
N ASP A 479 4.55 -13.98 -3.55
CA ASP A 479 4.73 -15.28 -4.18
C ASP A 479 3.91 -16.38 -3.46
N PRO A 480 3.74 -17.56 -4.08
CA PRO A 480 3.03 -18.68 -3.48
C PRO A 480 3.55 -19.19 -2.13
N VAL A 481 4.79 -18.87 -1.72
CA VAL A 481 5.32 -19.23 -0.40
C VAL A 481 5.17 -18.11 0.63
N GLY A 482 4.60 -16.97 0.24
CA GLY A 482 4.34 -15.83 1.10
C GLY A 482 5.53 -14.88 1.24
N ASP A 483 6.48 -14.88 0.32
CA ASP A 483 7.54 -13.87 0.26
C ASP A 483 7.11 -12.69 -0.64
N VAL A 484 7.58 -11.49 -0.31
CA VAL A 484 7.35 -10.26 -1.09
C VAL A 484 8.39 -10.15 -2.19
N VAL A 485 7.96 -10.05 -3.43
CA VAL A 485 8.80 -9.75 -4.60
C VAL A 485 8.57 -8.29 -4.99
N VAL A 486 9.64 -7.53 -5.13
CA VAL A 486 9.61 -6.13 -5.56
C VAL A 486 10.48 -5.97 -6.79
N MET A 487 10.02 -5.15 -7.74
CA MET A 487 10.81 -4.72 -8.88
C MET A 487 10.78 -3.22 -9.09
N GLY A 488 11.77 -2.75 -9.85
CA GLY A 488 11.87 -1.34 -10.19
C GLY A 488 13.08 -1.03 -11.05
N THR A 489 13.38 0.25 -11.16
CA THR A 489 14.62 0.75 -11.76
C THR A 489 15.44 1.54 -10.74
N PHE A 490 16.76 1.54 -10.90
CA PHE A 490 17.65 2.34 -10.08
C PHE A 490 18.86 2.81 -10.90
N ARG A 491 19.53 3.86 -10.45
CA ARG A 491 20.82 4.33 -11.00
C ARG A 491 21.87 4.34 -9.90
N GLY A 492 23.13 4.08 -10.24
CA GLY A 492 24.24 4.12 -9.29
C GLY A 492 24.24 2.90 -8.37
N THR A 493 24.65 3.08 -7.11
CA THR A 493 24.80 1.97 -6.15
C THR A 493 23.61 1.89 -5.20
N LEU A 494 23.06 0.70 -4.96
CA LEU A 494 21.97 0.45 -4.03
C LEU A 494 22.17 -0.89 -3.30
N ASP A 495 21.87 -0.95 -2.00
CA ASP A 495 21.88 -2.19 -1.23
C ASP A 495 20.45 -2.61 -0.88
N PHE A 496 20.04 -3.78 -1.35
CA PHE A 496 18.72 -4.36 -1.09
C PHE A 496 18.66 -5.15 0.23
N GLY A 497 19.79 -5.32 0.93
CA GLY A 497 19.95 -6.09 2.16
C GLY A 497 20.97 -7.24 2.07
N GLY A 498 21.50 -7.50 0.88
CA GLY A 498 22.48 -8.56 0.60
C GLY A 498 23.85 -8.06 0.15
N GLY A 499 24.10 -6.75 0.26
CA GLY A 499 25.29 -6.07 -0.22
C GLY A 499 25.01 -5.16 -1.44
N PRO A 500 25.93 -4.23 -1.73
CA PRO A 500 25.74 -3.21 -2.77
C PRO A 500 25.68 -3.80 -4.19
N ARG A 501 24.79 -3.24 -4.98
CA ARG A 501 24.55 -3.49 -6.41
C ARG A 501 24.74 -2.18 -7.18
N THR A 502 25.50 -2.16 -8.27
CA THR A 502 25.90 -0.91 -8.94
C THR A 502 25.60 -1.00 -10.44
N THR A 503 24.89 -0.02 -10.98
CA THR A 503 24.61 0.04 -12.42
C THR A 503 25.83 0.47 -13.24
N GLN A 504 25.91 -0.01 -14.48
CA GLN A 504 26.94 0.41 -15.44
C GLN A 504 26.77 1.88 -15.85
N GLY A 505 27.82 2.52 -16.36
CA GLY A 505 27.78 3.90 -16.85
C GLY A 505 28.72 4.14 -18.04
N ASP A 506 28.55 5.28 -18.72
CA ASP A 506 29.25 5.66 -19.96
C ASP A 506 30.31 6.78 -19.78
N GLY A 507 30.72 7.04 -18.54
CA GLY A 507 31.62 8.16 -18.23
C GLY A 507 30.94 9.52 -18.13
N GLN A 508 29.66 9.66 -18.54
CA GLN A 508 28.80 10.82 -18.24
C GLN A 508 27.87 10.56 -17.04
N GLY A 509 27.61 9.30 -16.71
CA GLY A 509 26.89 8.90 -15.51
C GLY A 509 26.43 7.44 -15.55
N PRO A 510 25.81 6.93 -14.47
CA PRO A 510 25.21 5.59 -14.47
C PRO A 510 23.93 5.54 -15.30
N PHE A 511 23.76 4.47 -16.09
CA PHE A 511 22.51 4.09 -16.73
C PHE A 511 21.49 3.56 -15.72
N GLU A 512 20.22 3.50 -16.13
CA GLU A 512 19.16 2.81 -15.39
C GLU A 512 19.37 1.30 -15.47
N GLY A 513 19.34 0.63 -14.31
CA GLY A 513 19.29 -0.82 -14.21
C GLY A 513 17.93 -1.27 -13.68
N ILE A 514 17.50 -2.46 -14.08
CA ILE A 514 16.36 -3.14 -13.47
C ILE A 514 16.85 -3.83 -12.20
N PHE A 515 16.03 -3.79 -11.14
CA PHE A 515 16.22 -4.67 -9.99
C PHE A 515 14.99 -5.54 -9.75
N VAL A 516 15.24 -6.74 -9.22
CA VAL A 516 14.25 -7.60 -8.57
C VAL A 516 14.81 -7.97 -7.21
N ALA A 517 14.05 -7.74 -6.15
CA ALA A 517 14.43 -8.06 -4.78
C ALA A 517 13.32 -8.82 -4.07
N LYS A 518 13.71 -9.82 -3.28
CA LYS A 518 12.78 -10.66 -2.54
C LYS A 518 13.00 -10.52 -1.04
N TYR A 519 11.91 -10.36 -0.30
CA TYR A 519 11.89 -10.16 1.14
C TYR A 519 10.90 -11.10 1.81
N ARG A 520 11.21 -11.54 3.02
CA ARG A 520 10.27 -12.30 3.85
C ARG A 520 9.11 -11.43 4.31
N LEU A 521 7.86 -11.82 4.02
CA LEU A 521 6.67 -11.02 4.38
C LEU A 521 6.49 -10.80 5.88
N SER A 522 6.92 -11.74 6.72
CA SER A 522 6.71 -11.62 8.17
C SER A 522 7.59 -10.56 8.83
N CYS A 523 8.78 -10.29 8.29
CA CYS A 523 9.78 -9.50 9.01
C CYS A 523 10.75 -8.69 8.13
N GLY A 524 10.58 -8.73 6.81
CA GLY A 524 11.36 -7.93 5.86
C GLY A 524 12.79 -8.40 5.64
N GLU A 525 13.17 -9.60 6.08
CA GLU A 525 14.49 -10.20 5.81
C GLU A 525 14.73 -10.28 4.29
N HIS A 526 15.85 -9.75 3.81
CA HIS A 526 16.27 -9.88 2.42
C HIS A 526 16.62 -11.35 2.14
N ARG A 527 16.07 -11.89 1.05
CA ARG A 527 16.28 -13.28 0.63
C ARG A 527 17.32 -13.33 -0.50
N TRP A 528 17.08 -12.51 -1.52
CA TRP A 528 17.99 -12.31 -2.64
C TRP A 528 17.62 -11.04 -3.39
N SER A 529 18.56 -10.55 -4.18
CA SER A 529 18.31 -9.50 -5.17
C SER A 529 19.13 -9.75 -6.42
N HIS A 530 18.50 -9.50 -7.56
CA HIS A 530 19.07 -9.55 -8.89
C HIS A 530 19.05 -8.16 -9.50
N GLN A 531 20.08 -7.84 -10.28
CA GLN A 531 20.19 -6.60 -11.03
C GLN A 531 20.47 -6.97 -12.48
N ILE A 532 19.83 -6.26 -13.40
CA ILE A 532 20.19 -6.27 -14.82
C ILE A 532 20.58 -4.85 -15.22
N SER A 533 21.76 -4.69 -15.81
CA SER A 533 22.27 -3.39 -16.25
C SER A 533 23.32 -3.56 -17.34
N ASP A 534 22.90 -3.45 -18.59
CA ASP A 534 23.74 -3.75 -19.75
C ASP A 534 23.79 -2.59 -20.76
N GLY A 535 23.65 -1.36 -20.26
CA GLY A 535 23.59 -0.14 -21.09
C GLY A 535 22.18 0.12 -21.63
N GLY A 536 21.94 1.36 -22.08
CA GLY A 536 20.63 1.78 -22.61
C GLY A 536 19.67 2.34 -21.56
N TYR A 537 18.51 2.81 -22.03
CA TYR A 537 17.44 3.31 -21.16
C TYR A 537 16.35 2.25 -21.02
N VAL A 538 15.92 1.98 -19.79
CA VAL A 538 14.92 0.95 -19.48
C VAL A 538 13.91 1.46 -18.48
N TRP A 539 12.64 1.20 -18.75
CA TRP A 539 11.56 1.46 -17.80
C TRP A 539 10.76 0.21 -17.59
N THR A 540 10.48 -0.09 -16.34
CA THR A 540 9.61 -1.20 -15.96
C THR A 540 8.21 -0.68 -15.66
N ARG A 541 7.19 -1.53 -15.83
CA ARG A 541 5.77 -1.15 -15.70
C ARG A 541 5.00 -2.13 -14.83
N GLY A 542 4.90 -3.40 -15.25
CA GLY A 542 4.15 -4.43 -14.52
C GLY A 542 5.04 -5.54 -13.96
N LEU A 543 4.55 -6.18 -12.90
CA LEU A 543 5.12 -7.36 -12.26
C LEU A 543 4.03 -8.42 -12.09
N SER A 544 4.33 -9.67 -12.40
CA SER A 544 3.50 -10.78 -11.94
C SER A 544 4.36 -11.97 -11.52
N VAL A 545 3.82 -12.75 -10.58
CA VAL A 545 4.45 -13.98 -10.08
C VAL A 545 3.50 -15.15 -10.33
N ALA A 546 4.02 -16.17 -11.01
CA ALA A 546 3.29 -17.37 -11.34
C ALA A 546 3.18 -18.34 -10.14
N PRO A 547 2.27 -19.32 -10.18
CA PRO A 547 2.19 -20.38 -9.16
C PRO A 547 3.46 -21.23 -9.00
N ASP A 548 4.27 -21.36 -10.07
CA ASP A 548 5.58 -22.02 -10.02
C ASP A 548 6.68 -21.13 -9.44
N ARG A 549 6.33 -19.88 -9.06
CA ARG A 549 7.18 -18.78 -8.58
C ARG A 549 8.05 -18.12 -9.65
N SER A 550 7.85 -18.41 -10.93
CA SER A 550 8.48 -17.63 -12.00
C SER A 550 7.96 -16.19 -11.99
N ILE A 551 8.86 -15.24 -12.27
CA ILE A 551 8.59 -13.81 -12.20
C ILE A 551 8.61 -13.24 -13.61
N SER A 552 7.60 -12.45 -13.94
CA SER A 552 7.47 -11.77 -15.24
C SER A 552 7.40 -10.27 -15.04
N LEU A 553 8.24 -9.52 -15.74
CA LEU A 553 8.25 -8.05 -15.71
C LEU A 553 7.95 -7.51 -17.10
N THR A 554 7.14 -6.46 -17.19
CA THR A 554 6.97 -5.71 -18.44
C THR A 554 7.63 -4.35 -18.39
N GLY A 555 7.91 -3.80 -19.57
CA GLY A 555 8.50 -2.49 -19.69
C GLY A 555 8.77 -2.08 -21.13
N GLN A 556 9.67 -1.10 -21.26
CA GLN A 556 10.21 -0.64 -22.53
C GLN A 556 11.72 -0.39 -22.42
N TYR A 557 12.44 -0.52 -23.53
CA TYR A 557 13.88 -0.20 -23.60
C TYR A 557 14.28 0.51 -24.90
N VAL A 558 15.44 1.17 -24.89
CA VAL A 558 16.07 1.87 -26.03
C VAL A 558 17.58 1.61 -26.05
N HIS A 559 18.16 1.53 -27.26
CA HIS A 559 19.60 1.36 -27.54
C HIS A 559 20.18 -0.03 -27.23
N GLY A 560 19.33 -1.05 -27.10
CA GLY A 560 19.73 -2.39 -26.71
C GLY A 560 19.99 -2.50 -25.20
N PHE A 561 19.82 -3.70 -24.65
CA PHE A 561 19.90 -3.98 -23.22
C PHE A 561 20.64 -5.29 -22.94
N GLY A 562 21.40 -5.84 -23.89
CA GLY A 562 22.08 -7.14 -23.74
C GLY A 562 21.12 -8.34 -23.59
N GLU A 563 21.66 -9.52 -23.22
CA GLU A 563 20.91 -10.71 -22.77
C GLU A 563 19.71 -11.17 -23.64
N GLY A 564 19.86 -11.10 -24.97
CA GLY A 564 18.83 -11.52 -25.93
C GLY A 564 17.97 -10.37 -26.48
N PHE A 565 18.18 -9.13 -26.04
CA PHE A 565 17.57 -7.93 -26.61
C PHE A 565 18.49 -7.31 -27.68
N PRO A 566 18.03 -7.18 -28.95
CA PRO A 566 18.86 -6.63 -30.01
C PRO A 566 19.25 -5.17 -29.76
N GLU A 567 20.49 -4.81 -30.10
CA GLU A 567 20.92 -3.43 -30.28
C GLU A 567 20.44 -2.95 -31.65
N ASP A 568 19.50 -2.02 -31.67
CA ASP A 568 19.06 -1.38 -32.91
C ASP A 568 19.63 0.02 -33.04
N GLY A 569 20.19 0.31 -34.22
CA GLY A 569 20.76 1.61 -34.55
C GLY A 569 19.72 2.70 -34.84
N ASP A 570 18.42 2.41 -34.70
CA ASP A 570 17.31 3.27 -35.15
C ASP A 570 16.66 4.10 -34.03
N SER A 571 17.13 3.99 -32.78
CA SER A 571 16.60 4.68 -31.59
C SER A 571 15.13 4.39 -31.25
N SER A 572 14.54 3.33 -31.83
CA SER A 572 13.17 2.93 -31.56
C SER A 572 12.98 2.44 -30.12
N ILE A 573 11.79 2.67 -29.55
CA ILE A 573 11.41 2.21 -28.20
C ILE A 573 10.67 0.90 -28.33
N ARG A 574 11.16 -0.16 -27.69
CA ARG A 574 10.60 -1.51 -27.81
C ARG A 574 9.90 -1.95 -26.54
N ALA A 575 8.79 -2.68 -26.69
CA ALA A 575 8.12 -3.36 -25.60
C ALA A 575 8.94 -4.58 -25.17
N ALA A 576 9.04 -4.83 -23.86
CA ALA A 576 9.81 -5.95 -23.32
C ALA A 576 9.04 -6.74 -22.25
N LEU A 577 9.30 -8.06 -22.23
CA LEU A 577 8.93 -9.00 -21.18
C LEU A 577 10.21 -9.68 -20.67
N PHE A 578 10.51 -9.52 -19.39
CA PHE A 578 11.65 -10.14 -18.71
C PHE A 578 11.18 -11.32 -17.85
N GLN A 579 11.93 -12.43 -17.85
CA GLN A 579 11.56 -13.63 -17.11
C GLN A 579 12.64 -14.06 -16.12
N PHE A 580 12.23 -14.45 -14.92
CA PHE A 580 13.11 -15.00 -13.89
C PHE A 580 12.54 -16.32 -13.37
N SER A 581 13.41 -17.29 -13.12
CA SER A 581 13.05 -18.52 -12.39
C SER A 581 13.14 -18.30 -10.88
N PRO A 582 12.47 -19.16 -10.07
CA PRO A 582 12.34 -19.04 -8.62
C PRO A 582 13.65 -18.98 -7.82
#